data_AF-A0A814FI98-F1
#
_entry.id   AF-A0A814FI98-F1
#
_cell.length_a   1.000
_cell.length_b   1.000
_cell.length_c   1.000
_cell.angle_alpha   90.00
_cell.angle_beta   90.00
_cell.angle_gamma   90.00
#
_symmetry.space_group_name_H-M   'P 1'
#
loop_
_entity.id
_entity.type
_entity.pdbx_description
1 polymer ?
#
loop_
_entity_poly.entity_id
_entity_poly.type
_entity_poly.pdbx_seq_one_letter_code
_entity_poly.pdbx_strand_id
1 'polypeptide(L)'
;MENTGGISEKIPTSASSADEKDLVSSMRKLDFIKELGEKQNEFQRLQNHLQQNTELITRENQVLREFRKELDMLVQERMSHIEELRLIHADINIMETTIKQADEERTRTLQDSKRLLKDYQPIKEQVNKLRDMLNLERLPDHEEDETTIMTMQLISQQSGDHDQSSNRSSYLSSIGLDNTHEQIPLGVPFHHQTQQMTSTTSINIPIQTNNQQQQTSALNVPKMIGSMGPNADRTTFRQQPPPMKTCQSCQQQIHRNAPICPICKAKSRSRNPKKSKRRHLEVHP
;
A
#
# COMPACT_ATOMS: atom_id res chain seq x y z
N MET A 1 -21.46 -83.53 -104.49
CA MET A 1 -20.04 -83.16 -104.46
C MET A 1 -19.99 -81.68 -104.17
N GLU A 2 -19.28 -81.32 -103.10
CA GLU A 2 -18.82 -79.97 -102.70
C GLU A 2 -19.94 -78.94 -102.44
N ASN A 3 -20.01 -78.29 -101.28
CA ASN A 3 -18.98 -77.40 -100.77
C ASN A 3 -19.24 -77.10 -99.27
N THR A 4 -18.26 -77.37 -98.41
CA THR A 4 -18.26 -77.01 -96.97
C THR A 4 -17.61 -75.65 -96.77
N GLY A 5 -18.41 -74.61 -96.51
CA GLY A 5 -17.92 -73.29 -96.13
C GLY A 5 -17.55 -73.23 -94.65
N GLY A 6 -16.25 -73.29 -94.36
CA GLY A 6 -15.69 -72.96 -93.05
C GLY A 6 -15.47 -71.45 -92.93
N ILE A 7 -16.23 -70.79 -92.06
CA ILE A 7 -15.97 -69.40 -91.65
C ILE A 7 -15.06 -69.47 -90.43
N SER A 8 -13.78 -69.19 -90.65
CA SER A 8 -12.78 -68.99 -89.60
C SER A 8 -12.89 -67.53 -89.15
N GLU A 9 -13.62 -67.30 -88.07
CA GLU A 9 -13.73 -66.01 -87.40
C GLU A 9 -12.41 -65.75 -86.64
N LYS A 10 -11.49 -65.04 -87.29
CA LYS A 10 -10.26 -64.56 -86.68
C LYS A 10 -10.60 -63.49 -85.65
N ILE A 11 -10.51 -63.85 -84.37
CA ILE A 11 -10.34 -62.90 -83.27
C ILE A 11 -9.01 -62.16 -83.51
N PRO A 12 -8.99 -60.83 -83.70
CA PRO A 12 -7.74 -60.09 -83.71
C PRO A 12 -7.34 -59.79 -82.28
N THR A 13 -6.57 -60.70 -81.69
CA THR A 13 -5.71 -60.42 -80.53
C THR A 13 -4.43 -59.72 -81.02
N SER A 14 -4.44 -58.40 -81.08
CA SER A 14 -3.20 -57.61 -81.18
C SER A 14 -3.44 -56.19 -80.69
N ALA A 15 -3.52 -56.04 -79.36
CA ALA A 15 -3.18 -54.77 -78.72
C ALA A 15 -1.65 -54.59 -78.82
N SER A 16 -1.22 -53.41 -79.25
CA SER A 16 0.16 -53.08 -79.58
C SER A 16 1.04 -52.95 -78.33
N SER A 17 2.23 -53.56 -78.34
CA SER A 17 3.26 -53.43 -77.28
C SER A 17 3.70 -51.98 -77.01
N ALA A 18 3.42 -51.04 -77.92
CA ALA A 18 3.70 -49.62 -77.73
C ALA A 18 2.69 -48.95 -76.78
N ASP A 19 1.40 -49.34 -76.86
CA ASP A 19 0.32 -48.77 -76.04
C ASP A 19 0.46 -49.18 -74.56
N GLU A 20 0.99 -50.38 -74.29
CA GLU A 20 1.23 -50.88 -72.94
C GLU A 20 2.37 -50.13 -72.23
N LYS A 21 3.44 -49.77 -72.95
CA LYS A 21 4.55 -48.98 -72.40
C LYS A 21 4.13 -47.55 -72.07
N ASP A 22 3.29 -46.93 -72.91
CA ASP A 22 2.72 -45.61 -72.65
C ASP A 22 1.73 -45.63 -71.50
N LEU A 23 0.95 -46.71 -71.35
CA LEU A 23 0.08 -46.91 -70.19
C LEU A 23 0.88 -47.04 -68.89
N VAL A 24 1.97 -47.83 -68.88
CA VAL A 24 2.85 -47.98 -67.70
C VAL A 24 3.55 -46.66 -67.35
N SER A 25 4.00 -45.90 -68.35
CA SER A 25 4.58 -44.55 -68.16
C SER A 25 3.55 -43.57 -67.58
N SER A 26 2.31 -43.61 -68.07
CA SER A 26 1.20 -42.82 -67.56
C SER A 26 0.85 -43.20 -66.12
N MET A 27 0.85 -44.50 -65.80
CA MET A 27 0.55 -45.00 -64.45
C MET A 27 1.62 -44.53 -63.43
N ARG A 28 2.90 -44.58 -63.80
CA ARG A 28 3.99 -44.02 -62.95
C ARG A 28 3.85 -42.52 -62.72
N LYS A 29 3.45 -41.75 -63.74
CA LYS A 29 3.18 -40.31 -63.59
C LYS A 29 2.02 -40.05 -62.63
N LEU A 30 0.97 -40.88 -62.68
CA LEU A 30 -0.15 -40.79 -61.74
C LEU A 30 0.27 -41.13 -60.30
N ASP A 31 1.14 -42.11 -60.10
CA ASP A 31 1.71 -42.43 -58.77
C ASP A 31 2.50 -41.24 -58.20
N PHE A 32 3.33 -40.58 -59.03
CA PHE A 32 4.04 -39.35 -58.62
C PHE A 32 3.09 -38.20 -58.30
N ILE A 33 2.03 -38.00 -59.07
CA ILE A 33 1.02 -36.96 -58.80
C ILE A 33 0.31 -37.24 -57.47
N LYS A 34 -0.01 -38.51 -57.19
CA LYS A 34 -0.62 -38.92 -55.93
C LYS A 34 0.30 -38.65 -54.75
N GLU A 35 1.56 -39.08 -54.83
CA GLU A 35 2.58 -38.84 -53.79
C GLU A 35 2.80 -37.34 -53.56
N LEU A 36 2.88 -36.55 -54.64
CA LEU A 36 2.96 -35.09 -54.55
C LEU A 36 1.74 -34.50 -53.83
N GLY A 37 0.53 -34.97 -54.13
CA GLY A 37 -0.69 -34.52 -53.47
C GLY A 37 -0.73 -34.87 -51.98
N GLU A 38 -0.23 -36.05 -51.60
CA GLU A 38 -0.08 -36.46 -50.20
C GLU A 38 0.92 -35.55 -49.46
N LYS A 39 2.08 -35.29 -50.08
CA LYS A 39 3.12 -34.40 -49.52
C LYS A 39 2.66 -32.94 -49.45
N GLN A 40 1.91 -32.45 -50.42
CA GLN A 40 1.32 -31.12 -50.43
C GLN A 40 0.33 -30.96 -49.25
N ASN A 41 -0.50 -31.98 -48.99
CA ASN A 41 -1.43 -31.98 -47.86
C ASN A 41 -0.71 -32.03 -46.51
N GLU A 42 0.33 -32.85 -46.39
CA GLU A 42 1.17 -32.93 -45.18
C GLU A 42 1.86 -31.58 -44.91
N PHE A 43 2.45 -30.98 -45.94
CA PHE A 43 3.05 -29.65 -45.87
C PHE A 43 2.04 -28.59 -45.40
N GLN A 44 0.82 -28.58 -45.97
CA GLN A 44 -0.20 -27.60 -45.57
C GLN A 44 -0.62 -27.76 -44.10
N ARG A 45 -0.72 -29.00 -43.60
CA ARG A 45 -1.03 -29.27 -42.19
C ARG A 45 0.07 -28.75 -41.26
N LEU A 46 1.33 -29.05 -41.60
CA LEU A 46 2.50 -28.57 -40.84
C LEU A 46 2.59 -27.04 -40.85
N GLN A 47 2.37 -26.42 -42.01
CA GLN A 47 2.38 -24.97 -42.16
C GLN A 47 1.32 -24.31 -41.27
N ASN A 48 0.09 -24.81 -41.30
CA ASN A 48 -1.00 -24.29 -40.47
C ASN A 48 -0.68 -24.43 -38.97
N HIS A 49 -0.10 -25.57 -38.56
CA HIS A 49 0.27 -25.79 -37.17
C HIS A 49 1.41 -24.87 -36.72
N LEU A 50 2.43 -24.67 -37.56
CA LEU A 50 3.52 -23.74 -37.30
C LEU A 50 3.02 -22.30 -37.16
N GLN A 51 2.07 -21.89 -38.01
CA GLN A 51 1.46 -20.57 -37.94
C GLN A 51 0.72 -20.37 -36.61
N GLN A 52 -0.10 -21.34 -36.19
CA GLN A 52 -0.81 -21.28 -34.90
C GLN A 52 0.16 -21.21 -33.71
N ASN A 53 1.23 -22.00 -33.72
CA ASN A 53 2.25 -21.96 -32.66
C ASN A 53 2.97 -20.61 -32.63
N THR A 54 3.26 -20.03 -33.79
CA THR A 54 3.89 -18.70 -33.89
C THR A 54 2.98 -17.62 -33.29
N GLU A 55 1.68 -17.67 -33.57
CA GLU A 55 0.70 -16.76 -33.00
C GLU A 55 0.55 -16.93 -31.48
N LEU A 56 0.57 -18.18 -30.99
CA LEU A 56 0.57 -18.49 -29.55
C LEU A 56 1.79 -17.89 -28.85
N ILE A 57 2.99 -18.17 -29.37
CA ILE A 57 4.25 -17.64 -28.83
C ILE A 57 4.23 -16.10 -28.85
N THR A 58 3.70 -15.49 -29.89
CA THR A 58 3.58 -14.02 -29.98
C THR A 58 2.68 -13.46 -28.89
N ARG A 59 1.53 -14.10 -28.64
CA ARG A 59 0.61 -13.72 -27.56
C ARG A 59 1.22 -13.92 -26.18
N GLU A 60 1.89 -15.04 -25.95
CA GLU A 60 2.57 -15.31 -24.67
C GLU A 60 3.67 -14.28 -24.39
N ASN A 61 4.46 -13.91 -25.40
CA ASN A 61 5.46 -12.85 -25.25
C ASN A 61 4.83 -11.49 -24.91
N GLN A 62 3.63 -11.19 -25.43
CA GLN A 62 2.93 -9.96 -25.07
C GLN A 62 2.50 -9.98 -23.59
N VAL A 63 1.90 -11.07 -23.14
CA VAL A 63 1.48 -11.21 -21.73
C VAL A 63 2.68 -11.17 -20.79
N LEU A 64 3.81 -11.79 -21.16
CA LEU A 64 5.05 -11.71 -20.38
C LEU A 64 5.59 -10.28 -20.27
N ARG A 65 5.47 -9.47 -21.32
CA ARG A 65 5.84 -8.05 -21.26
C ARG A 65 4.94 -7.28 -20.28
N GLU A 66 3.64 -7.58 -20.28
CA GLU A 66 2.68 -6.96 -19.37
C GLU A 66 2.99 -7.32 -17.90
N PHE A 67 3.29 -8.58 -17.60
CA PHE A 67 3.70 -8.99 -16.25
C PHE A 67 5.00 -8.34 -15.78
N ARG A 68 5.99 -8.20 -16.67
CA ARG A 68 7.23 -7.49 -16.33
C ARG A 68 6.97 -6.03 -16.00
N LYS A 69 6.15 -5.36 -16.81
CA LYS A 69 5.75 -3.98 -16.55
C LYS A 69 5.00 -3.84 -15.23
N GLU A 70 4.10 -4.75 -14.92
CA GLU A 70 3.37 -4.76 -13.64
C GLU A 70 4.35 -4.92 -12.47
N LEU A 71 5.33 -5.81 -12.58
CA LEU A 71 6.38 -5.98 -11.57
C LEU A 71 7.16 -4.68 -11.35
N ASP A 72 7.55 -3.98 -12.42
CA ASP A 72 8.27 -2.70 -12.31
C ASP A 72 7.43 -1.64 -11.59
N MET A 73 6.13 -1.55 -11.89
CA MET A 73 5.20 -0.63 -11.22
C MET A 73 5.07 -0.97 -9.73
N LEU A 74 4.94 -2.25 -9.38
CA LEU A 74 4.88 -2.69 -7.98
C LEU A 74 6.17 -2.38 -7.21
N VAL A 75 7.33 -2.55 -7.85
CA VAL A 75 8.62 -2.19 -7.25
C VAL A 75 8.70 -0.67 -7.03
N GLN A 76 8.21 0.13 -7.98
CA GLN A 76 8.15 1.58 -7.83
C GLN A 76 7.22 2.00 -6.68
N GLU A 77 6.03 1.41 -6.58
CA GLU A 77 5.10 1.66 -5.46
C GLU A 77 5.74 1.30 -4.11
N ARG A 78 6.43 0.16 -4.03
CA ARG A 78 7.17 -0.23 -2.83
C ARG A 78 8.20 0.83 -2.44
N MET A 79 8.96 1.37 -3.40
CA MET A 79 9.93 2.43 -3.12
C MET A 79 9.26 3.72 -2.65
N SER A 80 8.11 4.07 -3.21
CA SER A 80 7.30 5.20 -2.74
C SER A 80 6.88 5.03 -1.27
N HIS A 81 6.38 3.86 -0.89
CA HIS A 81 5.99 3.58 0.50
C HIS A 81 7.19 3.63 1.47
N ILE A 82 8.38 3.20 1.02
CA ILE A 82 9.60 3.30 1.85
C ILE A 82 9.93 4.76 2.14
N GLU A 83 9.78 5.66 1.18
CA GLU A 83 10.03 7.09 1.42
C GLU A 83 8.96 7.71 2.33
N GLU A 84 7.69 7.33 2.17
CA GLU A 84 6.63 7.75 3.10
C GLU A 84 6.94 7.33 4.54
N LEU A 85 7.39 6.09 4.74
CA LEU A 85 7.82 5.60 6.06
C LEU A 85 9.02 6.40 6.58
N ARG A 86 9.97 6.78 5.72
CA ARG A 86 11.12 7.61 6.11
C ARG A 86 10.68 8.99 6.60
N LEU A 87 9.72 9.61 5.91
CA LEU A 87 9.16 10.90 6.29
C LEU A 87 8.40 10.81 7.62
N ILE A 88 7.59 9.77 7.82
CA ILE A 88 6.89 9.54 9.09
C ILE A 88 7.88 9.40 10.25
N HIS A 89 8.98 8.66 10.08
CA HIS A 89 10.01 8.57 11.11
C HIS A 89 10.66 9.93 11.41
N ALA A 90 10.91 10.76 10.38
CA ALA A 90 11.44 12.10 10.58
C ALA A 90 10.46 12.99 11.37
N ASP A 91 9.16 12.95 11.03
CA ASP A 91 8.12 13.70 11.73
C ASP A 91 7.97 13.25 13.19
N ILE A 92 8.03 11.94 13.46
CA ILE A 92 8.04 11.39 14.82
C ILE A 92 9.21 11.99 15.61
N ASN A 93 10.42 11.97 15.05
CA ASN A 93 11.61 12.49 15.73
C ASN A 93 11.50 14.01 16.01
N ILE A 94 10.91 14.78 15.08
CA ILE A 94 10.65 16.21 15.26
C ILE A 94 9.65 16.42 16.40
N MET A 95 8.57 15.64 16.44
CA MET A 95 7.57 15.73 17.49
C MET A 95 8.11 15.33 18.87
N GLU A 96 8.91 14.26 18.95
CA GLU A 96 9.58 13.85 20.20
C GLU A 96 10.52 14.94 20.71
N THR A 97 11.30 15.55 19.82
CA THR A 97 12.19 16.66 20.18
C THR A 97 11.40 17.88 20.65
N THR A 98 10.28 18.19 19.99
CA THR A 98 9.41 19.32 20.35
C THR A 98 8.78 19.12 21.73
N ILE A 99 8.28 17.91 22.01
CA ILE A 99 7.72 17.57 23.33
C ILE A 99 8.80 17.71 24.40
N LYS A 100 9.99 17.15 24.16
CA LYS A 100 11.11 17.25 25.12
C LYS A 100 11.48 18.70 25.41
N GLN A 101 11.60 19.54 24.38
CA GLN A 101 11.90 20.97 24.55
C GLN A 101 10.82 21.70 25.36
N ALA A 102 9.53 21.41 25.10
CA ALA A 102 8.42 21.99 25.83
C ALA A 102 8.40 21.55 27.30
N ASP A 103 8.72 20.28 27.59
CA ASP A 103 8.81 19.77 28.96
C ASP A 103 9.98 20.40 29.74
N GLU A 104 11.13 20.58 29.08
CA GLU A 104 12.28 21.28 29.65
C GLU A 104 11.95 22.75 29.93
N GLU A 105 11.28 23.44 29.01
CA GLU A 105 10.83 24.82 29.20
C GLU A 105 9.81 24.94 30.33
N ARG A 106 8.81 24.06 30.38
CA ARG A 106 7.86 24.00 31.50
C ARG A 106 8.57 23.83 32.82
N THR A 107 9.56 22.94 32.88
CA THR A 107 10.35 22.67 34.09
C THR A 107 11.14 23.91 34.54
N ARG A 108 11.79 24.61 33.59
CA ARG A 108 12.50 25.86 33.87
C ARG A 108 11.57 26.94 34.43
N THR A 109 10.45 27.20 33.74
CA THR A 109 9.46 28.20 34.18
C THR A 109 8.91 27.86 35.57
N LEU A 110 8.65 26.58 35.85
CA LEU A 110 8.18 26.16 37.17
C LEU A 110 9.23 26.40 38.26
N GLN A 111 10.51 26.16 37.99
CA GLN A 111 11.61 26.44 38.92
C GLN A 111 11.75 27.95 39.18
N ASP A 112 11.66 28.77 38.14
CA ASP A 112 11.72 30.23 38.25
C ASP A 112 10.54 30.77 39.07
N SER A 113 9.32 30.31 38.81
CA SER A 113 8.13 30.68 39.61
C SER A 113 8.27 30.32 41.09
N LYS A 114 8.86 29.16 41.42
CA LYS A 114 9.13 28.79 42.82
C LYS A 114 10.12 29.71 43.49
N ARG A 115 11.17 30.12 42.77
CA ARG A 115 12.17 31.05 43.29
C ARG A 115 11.53 32.42 43.56
N LEU A 116 10.75 32.92 42.61
CA LEU A 116 10.00 34.16 42.76
C LEU A 116 9.04 34.10 43.96
N LEU A 117 8.33 32.99 44.15
CA LEU A 117 7.42 32.83 45.28
C LEU A 117 8.16 32.87 46.63
N LYS A 118 9.32 32.22 46.69
CA LYS A 118 10.19 32.24 47.87
C LYS A 118 10.66 33.65 48.23
N ASP A 119 10.93 34.49 47.23
CA ASP A 119 11.38 35.87 47.42
C ASP A 119 10.21 36.83 47.70
N TYR A 120 9.03 36.56 47.14
CA TYR A 120 7.80 37.34 47.32
C TYR A 120 7.26 37.28 48.75
N GLN A 121 7.16 36.07 49.33
CA GLN A 121 6.61 35.83 50.67
C GLN A 121 7.19 36.75 51.77
N PRO A 122 8.53 36.84 51.97
CA PRO A 122 9.10 37.69 53.01
C PRO A 122 8.89 39.19 52.75
N ILE A 123 8.86 39.62 51.48
CA ILE A 123 8.61 41.02 51.11
C ILE A 123 7.16 41.38 51.42
N LYS A 124 6.20 40.54 51.03
CA LYS A 124 4.78 40.71 51.34
C LYS A 124 4.56 40.85 52.85
N GLU A 125 5.21 40.00 53.64
CA GLU A 125 5.09 40.05 55.10
C GLU A 125 5.67 41.36 55.68
N GLN A 126 6.81 41.82 55.17
CA GLN A 126 7.38 43.12 55.56
C GLN A 126 6.46 44.29 55.20
N VAL A 127 5.87 44.29 54.00
CA VAL A 127 4.90 45.30 53.57
C VAL A 127 3.67 45.28 54.46
N ASN A 128 3.13 44.11 54.79
CA ASN A 128 1.99 43.99 55.69
C ASN A 128 2.32 44.50 57.10
N LYS A 129 3.52 44.23 57.64
CA LYS A 129 3.98 44.81 58.92
C LYS A 129 3.99 46.33 58.90
N LEU A 130 4.49 46.94 57.81
CA LEU A 130 4.50 48.39 57.64
C LEU A 130 3.08 48.98 57.50
N ARG A 131 2.19 48.29 56.78
CA ARG A 131 0.77 48.70 56.64
C ARG A 131 0.05 48.66 57.99
N ASP A 132 0.29 47.62 58.79
CA ASP A 132 -0.30 47.49 60.13
C ASP A 132 0.12 48.66 61.04
N MET A 133 1.40 49.06 61.01
CA MET A 133 1.90 50.22 61.77
C MET A 133 1.21 51.54 61.40
N LEU A 134 0.64 51.63 60.20
CA LEU A 134 -0.10 52.77 59.69
C LEU A 134 -1.62 52.60 59.79
N ASN A 135 -2.11 51.52 60.41
CA ASN A 135 -3.53 51.13 60.47
C ASN A 135 -4.18 50.99 59.08
N LEU A 136 -3.40 50.57 58.07
CA LEU A 136 -3.90 50.28 56.73
C LEU A 136 -4.27 48.80 56.60
N GLU A 137 -5.27 48.50 55.77
CA GLU A 137 -5.66 47.12 55.47
C GLU A 137 -4.51 46.35 54.80
N ARG A 138 -4.34 45.09 55.21
CA ARG A 138 -3.34 44.17 54.68
C ARG A 138 -3.58 43.85 53.22
N LEU A 139 -2.51 43.48 52.52
CA LEU A 139 -2.60 43.05 51.12
C LEU A 139 -3.37 41.72 51.02
N PRO A 140 -4.17 41.52 49.95
CA PRO A 140 -4.87 40.27 49.70
C PRO A 140 -3.93 39.06 49.61
N ASP A 141 -4.39 37.92 50.09
CA ASP A 141 -3.69 36.65 49.91
C ASP A 141 -3.96 36.09 48.51
N HIS A 142 -2.95 36.12 47.63
CA HIS A 142 -2.94 35.37 46.38
C HIS A 142 -2.59 33.89 46.63
N GLU A 143 -3.44 33.18 47.38
CA GLU A 143 -3.28 31.73 47.63
C GLU A 143 -3.45 30.89 46.36
N GLU A 144 -4.17 31.43 45.36
CA GLU A 144 -4.42 30.77 44.08
C GLU A 144 -3.12 30.52 43.28
N ASP A 145 -2.16 31.46 43.32
CA ASP A 145 -0.88 31.33 42.60
C ASP A 145 0.03 30.28 43.25
N GLU A 146 0.07 30.23 44.58
CA GLU A 146 0.82 29.21 45.33
C GLU A 146 0.25 27.80 45.10
N THR A 147 -1.08 27.69 45.19
CA THR A 147 -1.80 26.43 44.97
C THR A 147 -1.62 25.95 43.53
N THR A 148 -1.60 26.87 42.56
CA THR A 148 -1.38 26.56 41.15
C THR A 148 0.03 26.05 40.90
N ILE A 149 1.06 26.72 41.44
CA ILE A 149 2.47 26.28 41.33
C ILE A 149 2.66 24.89 41.98
N MET A 150 2.04 24.65 43.12
CA MET A 150 2.11 23.37 43.84
C MET A 150 1.36 22.25 43.09
N THR A 151 0.23 22.56 42.47
CA THR A 151 -0.54 21.62 41.63
C THR A 151 0.23 21.26 40.35
N MET A 152 0.84 22.23 39.67
CA MET A 152 1.67 21.97 38.48
C MET A 152 2.90 21.11 38.80
N GLN A 153 3.45 21.23 40.01
CA GLN A 153 4.55 20.36 40.47
C GLN A 153 4.11 18.90 40.64
N LEU A 154 2.93 18.66 41.23
CA LEU A 154 2.40 17.30 41.41
C LEU A 154 2.14 16.62 40.06
N ILE A 155 1.59 17.36 39.09
CA ILE A 155 1.35 16.86 37.74
C ILE A 155 2.68 16.51 37.03
N SER A 156 3.71 17.34 37.18
CA SER A 156 5.03 17.07 36.60
C SER A 156 5.72 15.84 37.20
N GLN A 157 5.47 15.49 38.47
CA GLN A 157 6.02 14.29 39.10
C GLN A 157 5.29 13.02 38.65
N GLN A 158 3.98 13.08 38.42
CA GLN A 158 3.19 11.95 37.92
C GLN A 158 3.47 11.63 36.44
N SER A 159 3.91 12.64 35.67
CA SER A 159 4.19 12.47 34.24
C SER A 159 5.53 11.75 33.96
N GLY A 160 6.44 11.67 34.95
CA GLY A 160 7.77 11.08 34.80
C GLY A 160 7.81 9.54 34.81
N ASP A 161 6.74 8.87 35.26
CA ASP A 161 6.70 7.40 35.36
C ASP A 161 6.11 6.71 34.12
N HIS A 162 5.56 7.46 33.15
CA HIS A 162 4.99 6.88 31.93
C HIS A 162 6.00 6.64 30.81
N ASP A 163 7.28 6.96 31.02
CA ASP A 163 8.37 6.79 30.05
C ASP A 163 8.98 5.37 30.02
N GLN A 164 8.36 4.40 30.72
CA GLN A 164 8.60 2.96 30.47
C GLN A 164 7.66 2.42 29.39
N SER A 165 7.65 3.05 28.22
CA SER A 165 7.21 2.40 26.98
C SER A 165 8.29 2.50 25.91
N SER A 166 9.54 2.24 26.31
CA SER A 166 10.56 1.67 25.41
C SER A 166 10.16 0.30 24.84
N ASN A 167 8.97 -0.22 25.15
CA ASN A 167 8.36 -1.35 24.47
C ASN A 167 7.59 -0.98 23.19
N ARG A 168 7.82 0.24 22.68
CA ARG A 168 7.44 0.63 21.32
C ARG A 168 8.34 0.01 20.22
N SER A 169 9.34 -0.79 20.59
CA SER A 169 10.10 -1.62 19.63
C SER A 169 9.43 -2.96 19.30
N SER A 170 8.37 -3.39 20.01
CA SER A 170 7.77 -4.72 19.83
C SER A 170 6.88 -4.85 18.57
N TYR A 171 6.29 -3.75 18.10
CA TYR A 171 5.48 -3.77 16.87
C TYR A 171 6.32 -3.61 15.58
N LEU A 172 7.58 -3.17 15.67
CA LEU A 172 8.53 -3.25 14.56
C LEU A 172 9.07 -4.67 14.35
N SER A 173 9.16 -5.49 15.41
CA SER A 173 9.43 -6.93 15.29
C SER A 173 8.24 -7.74 14.72
N SER A 174 7.04 -7.16 14.66
CA SER A 174 5.83 -7.82 14.14
C SER A 174 5.55 -7.51 12.66
N ILE A 175 6.19 -6.48 12.10
CA ILE A 175 6.27 -6.28 10.66
C ILE A 175 7.56 -6.98 10.24
N GLY A 176 7.47 -8.26 9.87
CA GLY A 176 8.59 -9.10 9.44
C GLY A 176 9.31 -8.54 8.21
N LEU A 177 10.09 -7.48 8.42
CA LEU A 177 11.21 -7.08 7.60
C LEU A 177 12.46 -7.65 8.26
N ASP A 178 12.47 -8.97 8.44
CA ASP A 178 13.73 -9.68 8.58
C ASP A 178 14.47 -9.46 7.27
N ASN A 179 15.57 -8.73 7.35
CA ASN A 179 16.64 -8.74 6.35
C ASN A 179 17.33 -10.12 6.39
N THR A 180 16.58 -11.19 6.15
CA THR A 180 17.15 -12.47 5.74
C THR A 180 17.26 -12.43 4.23
N HIS A 181 18.48 -12.17 3.82
CA HIS A 181 19.00 -12.49 2.51
C HIS A 181 18.70 -13.98 2.19
N GLU A 182 17.54 -14.26 1.62
CA GLU A 182 17.28 -15.50 0.87
C GLU A 182 17.81 -15.30 -0.54
N GLN A 183 19.05 -15.75 -0.73
CA GLN A 183 19.56 -16.10 -2.05
C GLN A 183 18.67 -17.21 -2.62
N ILE A 184 17.93 -16.88 -3.67
CA ILE A 184 17.39 -17.88 -4.59
C ILE A 184 18.59 -18.38 -5.43
N PRO A 185 18.97 -19.67 -5.38
CA PRO A 185 20.07 -20.18 -6.18
C PRO A 185 19.57 -20.51 -7.59
N LEU A 186 19.70 -19.59 -8.54
CA LEU A 186 19.84 -19.97 -9.94
C LEU A 186 21.32 -19.96 -10.28
N GLY A 187 21.88 -21.16 -10.41
CA GLY A 187 23.29 -21.39 -10.62
C GLY A 187 23.84 -20.76 -11.88
N VAL A 188 24.88 -19.95 -11.70
CA VAL A 188 25.94 -19.73 -12.69
C VAL A 188 27.22 -19.38 -11.90
N PRO A 189 28.36 -20.05 -12.10
CA PRO A 189 29.55 -19.78 -11.30
C PRO A 189 30.34 -18.64 -11.93
N PHE A 190 30.57 -17.55 -11.18
CA PHE A 190 31.68 -16.65 -11.48
C PHE A 190 32.39 -16.24 -10.18
N HIS A 191 33.68 -16.51 -10.19
CA HIS A 191 34.61 -16.39 -9.08
C HIS A 191 35.22 -14.99 -9.10
N HIS A 192 35.01 -14.16 -8.07
CA HIS A 192 36.00 -13.14 -7.74
C HIS A 192 36.00 -12.77 -6.25
N GLN A 193 37.21 -12.82 -5.71
CA GLN A 193 37.66 -12.52 -4.37
C GLN A 193 38.02 -11.04 -4.27
N THR A 194 37.45 -10.25 -3.36
CA THR A 194 38.20 -9.09 -2.82
C THR A 194 37.72 -8.67 -1.42
N GLN A 195 38.70 -8.20 -0.67
CA GLN A 195 38.82 -8.08 0.77
C GLN A 195 38.03 -6.92 1.39
N GLN A 196 37.75 -7.09 2.68
CA GLN A 196 37.32 -6.08 3.64
C GLN A 196 38.41 -5.02 3.84
N MET A 197 38.02 -3.75 3.92
CA MET A 197 38.74 -2.71 4.66
C MET A 197 37.72 -1.85 5.40
N THR A 198 37.83 -1.89 6.73
CA THR A 198 37.17 -0.97 7.66
C THR A 198 37.97 0.33 7.70
N SER A 199 37.30 1.48 7.57
CA SER A 199 37.90 2.78 7.88
C SER A 199 36.82 3.77 8.29
N THR A 200 36.79 4.04 9.59
CA THR A 200 36.12 5.15 10.26
C THR A 200 36.61 6.49 9.72
N THR A 201 35.71 7.37 9.26
CA THR A 201 36.03 8.80 9.14
C THR A 201 34.86 9.63 9.65
N SER A 202 35.10 10.28 10.78
CA SER A 202 34.26 11.33 11.36
C SER A 202 34.32 12.57 10.48
N ILE A 203 33.15 13.13 10.11
CA ILE A 203 33.06 14.45 9.49
C ILE A 203 32.34 15.38 10.46
N ASN A 204 33.11 16.32 11.01
CA ASN A 204 32.64 17.53 11.68
C ASN A 204 31.94 18.44 10.66
N ILE A 205 30.75 18.92 10.97
CA ILE A 205 30.11 20.06 10.28
C ILE A 205 29.95 21.19 11.31
N PRO A 206 30.43 22.42 11.03
CA PRO A 206 30.28 23.55 11.93
C PRO A 206 28.90 24.21 11.80
N ILE A 207 28.36 24.58 12.96
CA ILE A 207 27.17 25.40 13.18
C ILE A 207 27.46 26.83 12.73
N GLN A 208 26.60 27.38 11.86
CA GLN A 208 26.43 28.83 11.73
C GLN A 208 25.04 29.24 12.21
N THR A 209 25.06 30.03 13.27
CA THR A 209 23.96 30.79 13.84
C THR A 209 23.51 31.89 12.88
N ASN A 210 22.21 32.02 12.62
CA ASN A 210 21.67 33.34 12.29
C ASN A 210 20.26 33.53 12.86
N ASN A 211 20.15 34.57 13.68
CA ASN A 211 18.93 35.11 14.28
C ASN A 211 18.31 36.09 13.29
N GLN A 212 17.03 35.93 12.93
CA GLN A 212 16.19 37.09 12.60
C GLN A 212 14.71 36.79 12.83
N GLN A 213 14.10 37.70 13.59
CA GLN A 213 12.74 37.71 14.11
C GLN A 213 11.71 38.17 13.08
N GLN A 214 10.50 37.59 13.24
CA GLN A 214 9.17 38.20 13.12
C GLN A 214 8.69 38.77 11.77
N GLN A 215 7.61 38.18 11.25
CA GLN A 215 6.27 38.80 11.30
C GLN A 215 5.16 37.80 10.94
N THR A 216 4.21 37.65 11.86
CA THR A 216 3.00 36.83 11.76
C THR A 216 1.82 37.69 11.32
N SER A 217 1.12 37.27 10.27
CA SER A 217 -0.18 37.85 9.86
C SER A 217 -1.33 36.92 10.25
N ALA A 218 -2.31 37.50 10.93
CA ALA A 218 -3.34 36.85 11.73
C ALA A 218 -4.38 36.01 10.97
N LEU A 219 -4.83 34.94 11.62
CA LEU A 219 -6.08 34.23 11.34
C LEU A 219 -7.27 34.98 11.95
N ASN A 220 -8.32 35.14 11.14
CA ASN A 220 -9.58 35.76 11.50
C ASN A 220 -10.55 34.66 12.01
N VAL A 221 -11.02 34.76 13.25
CA VAL A 221 -12.12 33.90 13.78
C VAL A 221 -13.14 34.79 14.50
N PRO A 222 -14.45 34.70 14.21
CA PRO A 222 -15.46 35.50 14.88
C PRO A 222 -15.83 34.97 16.27
N LYS A 223 -16.11 35.95 17.13
CA LYS A 223 -16.56 35.88 18.52
C LYS A 223 -18.04 35.45 18.61
N MET A 224 -18.37 34.50 19.48
CA MET A 224 -19.74 34.31 20.00
C MET A 224 -19.71 34.18 21.53
N ILE A 225 -20.59 34.94 22.14
CA ILE A 225 -20.83 35.12 23.58
C ILE A 225 -21.83 34.04 24.05
N GLY A 226 -21.64 33.48 25.25
CA GLY A 226 -22.64 32.65 25.92
C GLY A 226 -22.23 32.20 27.32
N SER A 227 -23.06 32.56 28.31
CA SER A 227 -22.90 32.46 29.76
C SER A 227 -22.72 31.08 30.40
N MET A 228 -22.18 31.14 31.62
CA MET A 228 -22.02 30.15 32.69
C MET A 228 -23.23 29.24 32.99
N GLY A 229 -22.93 28.01 33.41
CA GLY A 229 -23.80 27.10 34.17
C GLY A 229 -23.10 25.77 34.50
N PRO A 230 -22.98 25.34 35.78
CA PRO A 230 -22.14 24.22 36.19
C PRO A 230 -22.96 22.94 36.38
N ASN A 231 -22.66 21.92 35.57
CA ASN A 231 -22.83 20.47 35.80
C ASN A 231 -22.99 19.80 34.43
N ALA A 232 -21.98 19.07 34.00
CA ALA A 232 -22.15 18.06 32.96
C ALA A 232 -21.10 16.98 33.16
N ASP A 233 -21.60 15.81 33.57
CA ASP A 233 -20.92 14.54 33.46
C ASP A 233 -20.09 14.46 32.17
N ARG A 234 -18.77 14.37 32.32
CA ARG A 234 -17.86 13.96 31.24
C ARG A 234 -18.07 12.48 30.97
N THR A 235 -19.22 12.12 30.42
CA THR A 235 -19.31 10.91 29.61
C THR A 235 -18.55 11.19 28.32
N THR A 236 -17.34 10.64 28.29
CA THR A 236 -16.52 10.59 27.09
C THR A 236 -17.37 9.96 25.99
N PHE A 237 -17.79 10.76 25.01
CA PHE A 237 -18.33 10.31 23.72
C PHE A 237 -17.22 9.53 23.00
N ARG A 238 -16.93 8.32 23.47
CA ARG A 238 -16.13 7.34 22.75
C ARG A 238 -16.98 6.97 21.54
N GLN A 239 -16.71 7.62 20.41
CA GLN A 239 -17.23 7.19 19.13
C GLN A 239 -16.79 5.74 18.94
N GLN A 240 -17.69 4.81 19.20
CA GLN A 240 -17.40 3.41 18.93
C GLN A 240 -17.13 3.26 17.44
N PRO A 241 -16.08 2.53 17.06
CA PRO A 241 -15.77 2.32 15.66
C PRO A 241 -17.01 1.76 14.95
N PRO A 242 -17.39 2.33 13.79
CA PRO A 242 -18.63 1.98 13.11
C PRO A 242 -18.65 0.48 12.80
N PRO A 243 -19.81 -0.19 12.95
CA PRO A 243 -19.91 -1.64 12.79
C PRO A 243 -19.44 -2.06 11.40
N MET A 244 -18.52 -3.03 11.35
CA MET A 244 -17.96 -3.57 10.10
C MET A 244 -18.75 -4.80 9.64
N LYS A 245 -18.67 -5.13 8.35
CA LYS A 245 -19.16 -6.39 7.77
C LYS A 245 -18.04 -7.10 7.03
N THR A 246 -18.08 -8.41 6.95
CA THR A 246 -17.11 -9.20 6.19
C THR A 246 -17.49 -9.29 4.71
N CYS A 247 -16.55 -9.05 3.80
CA CYS A 247 -16.74 -9.26 2.36
C CYS A 247 -16.98 -10.75 2.06
N GLN A 248 -18.00 -11.09 1.28
CA GLN A 248 -18.29 -12.49 0.94
C GLN A 248 -17.30 -13.12 -0.05
N SER A 249 -16.48 -12.32 -0.73
CA SER A 249 -15.52 -12.81 -1.73
C SER A 249 -14.11 -12.95 -1.17
N CYS A 250 -13.58 -11.92 -0.50
CA CYS A 250 -12.21 -11.94 0.04
C CYS A 250 -12.15 -12.03 1.57
N GLN A 251 -13.29 -12.08 2.26
CA GLN A 251 -13.39 -12.23 3.72
C GLN A 251 -12.75 -11.10 4.54
N GLN A 252 -12.42 -9.97 3.91
CA GLN A 252 -11.90 -8.79 4.59
C GLN A 252 -13.00 -7.95 5.23
N GLN A 253 -12.68 -7.26 6.33
CA GLN A 253 -13.62 -6.34 6.97
C GLN A 253 -13.81 -5.07 6.14
N ILE A 254 -15.06 -4.74 5.82
CA ILE A 254 -15.46 -3.55 5.07
C ILE A 254 -16.56 -2.80 5.84
N HIS A 255 -16.72 -1.51 5.60
CA HIS A 255 -17.79 -0.72 6.22
C HIS A 255 -19.18 -1.35 5.93
N ARG A 256 -20.07 -1.43 6.92
CA ARG A 256 -21.37 -2.14 6.80
C ARG A 256 -22.24 -1.66 5.64
N ASN A 257 -22.13 -0.39 5.26
CA ASN A 257 -22.87 0.19 4.14
C ASN A 257 -22.08 0.27 2.81
N ALA A 258 -20.86 -0.27 2.74
CA ALA A 258 -20.08 -0.25 1.49
C ALA A 258 -20.77 -1.07 0.39
N PRO A 259 -21.06 -0.50 -0.80
CA PRO A 259 -21.74 -1.19 -1.90
C PRO A 259 -20.82 -2.18 -2.63
N ILE A 260 -19.51 -1.94 -2.59
CA ILE A 260 -18.46 -2.71 -3.26
C ILE A 260 -17.28 -2.85 -2.29
N CYS A 261 -16.61 -4.00 -2.28
CA CYS A 261 -15.38 -4.17 -1.51
C CYS A 261 -14.24 -3.31 -2.09
N PRO A 262 -13.57 -2.45 -1.31
CA PRO A 262 -12.48 -1.63 -1.85
C PRO A 262 -11.28 -2.47 -2.29
N ILE A 263 -11.10 -3.65 -1.68
CA ILE A 263 -9.97 -4.57 -1.91
C ILE A 263 -10.20 -5.38 -3.20
N CYS A 264 -11.26 -6.19 -3.27
CA CYS A 264 -11.46 -7.11 -4.40
C CYS A 264 -12.52 -6.66 -5.42
N LYS A 265 -13.11 -5.47 -5.25
CA LYS A 265 -14.18 -4.91 -6.09
C LYS A 265 -15.44 -5.77 -6.23
N ALA A 266 -15.58 -6.84 -5.45
CA ALA A 266 -16.80 -7.63 -5.42
C ALA A 266 -17.98 -6.85 -4.84
N LYS A 267 -19.16 -6.99 -5.45
CA LYS A 267 -20.39 -6.30 -5.03
C LYS A 267 -20.91 -6.91 -3.73
N SER A 268 -21.10 -6.07 -2.71
CA SER A 268 -21.58 -6.54 -1.41
C SER A 268 -23.10 -6.74 -1.46
N ARG A 269 -23.56 -7.99 -1.36
CA ARG A 269 -24.99 -8.30 -1.22
C ARG A 269 -25.37 -8.35 0.25
N SER A 270 -26.36 -7.54 0.66
CA SER A 270 -26.96 -7.64 1.99
C SER A 270 -27.62 -9.01 2.16
N ARG A 271 -27.43 -9.65 3.32
CA ARG A 271 -28.10 -10.93 3.65
C ARG A 271 -29.61 -10.77 3.87
N ASN A 272 -30.12 -9.55 4.02
CA ASN A 272 -31.54 -9.28 4.24
C ASN A 272 -32.06 -8.29 3.18
N PRO A 273 -32.39 -8.77 1.96
CA PRO A 273 -32.98 -7.91 0.94
C PRO A 273 -34.37 -7.46 1.39
N LYS A 274 -34.59 -6.13 1.44
CA LYS A 274 -35.94 -5.57 1.67
C LYS A 274 -36.85 -6.07 0.53
N LYS A 275 -37.93 -6.78 0.88
CA LYS A 275 -38.91 -7.30 -0.09
C LYS A 275 -39.41 -6.15 -0.98
N SER A 276 -39.21 -6.27 -2.29
CA SER A 276 -39.74 -5.29 -3.26
C SER A 276 -41.27 -5.37 -3.27
N LYS A 277 -41.93 -4.25 -2.96
CA LYS A 277 -43.39 -4.10 -3.07
C LYS A 277 -43.75 -4.17 -4.57
N ARG A 278 -44.53 -5.17 -4.99
CA ARG A 278 -44.99 -5.31 -6.39
C ARG A 278 -45.73 -4.04 -6.80
N ARG A 279 -45.28 -3.36 -7.86
CA ARG A 279 -46.05 -2.31 -8.52
C ARG A 279 -46.98 -2.97 -9.53
N HIS A 280 -48.26 -2.65 -9.42
CA HIS A 280 -49.32 -3.05 -10.34
C HIS A 280 -48.97 -2.58 -11.76
N LEU A 281 -49.06 -3.49 -12.73
CA LEU A 281 -49.15 -3.17 -14.15
C LEU A 281 -50.56 -2.64 -14.40
N GLU A 282 -50.69 -1.34 -14.65
CA GLU A 282 -51.84 -0.81 -15.38
C GLU A 282 -51.46 -0.75 -16.86
N VAL A 283 -52.04 -1.69 -17.59
CA VAL A 283 -52.22 -1.63 -19.04
C VAL A 283 -53.35 -0.63 -19.27
N HIS A 284 -53.12 0.39 -20.07
CA HIS A 284 -54.19 1.14 -20.71
C HIS A 284 -53.82 1.45 -22.17
N PRO A 285 -54.84 1.52 -23.04
CA PRO A 285 -54.84 1.07 -24.43
C PRO A 285 -54.15 2.01 -25.44
#